data_AF-A0A1H0SI97-F1
#
_entry.id   AF-A0A1H0SI97-F1
#
_cell.length_a   1.000
_cell.length_b   1.000
_cell.length_c   1.000
_cell.angle_alpha   90.00
_cell.angle_beta   90.00
_cell.angle_gamma   90.00
#
_symmetry.space_group_name_H-M   'P 1'
#
loop_
_entity.id
_entity.type
_entity.pdbx_description
1 polymer ?
#
loop_
_entity_poly.entity_id
_entity_poly.type
_entity_poly.pdbx_seq_one_letter_code
_entity_poly.pdbx_strand_id
1 'polypeptide(L)'
;MKTYRVLFSVCALMLSTALMAAPRAPSRPAEPAAPAYDPVRYKSCTIYAATAMSAAVDMRTHGYGAKRALVEGGNPPSAPMVALTEFAVSAIQARPAGGREAASVLSGFLAGICYQRNELPSLQ
;
A
#
# COMPACT_ATOMS: atom_id res chain seq x y z
N MET A 1 -56.82 24.89 -9.11
CA MET A 1 -55.74 23.91 -9.39
C MET A 1 -55.62 23.66 -10.89
N LYS A 2 -54.81 24.42 -11.66
CA LYS A 2 -54.50 24.05 -13.06
C LYS A 2 -53.32 24.78 -13.75
N THR A 3 -52.47 25.50 -13.02
CA THR A 3 -51.38 26.31 -13.62
C THR A 3 -49.97 25.80 -13.32
N TYR A 4 -49.78 24.90 -12.35
CA TYR A 4 -48.45 24.45 -11.91
C TYR A 4 -47.81 23.34 -12.75
N ARG A 5 -48.55 22.72 -13.69
CA ARG A 5 -48.04 21.60 -14.50
C ARG A 5 -47.24 22.02 -15.75
N VAL A 6 -47.39 23.26 -16.22
CA VAL A 6 -46.74 23.71 -17.46
C VAL A 6 -45.30 24.16 -17.22
N LEU A 7 -45.02 24.77 -16.06
CA LEU A 7 -43.67 25.24 -15.67
C LEU A 7 -42.66 24.10 -15.51
N PHE A 8 -43.11 22.91 -15.10
CA PHE A 8 -42.22 21.76 -14.90
C PHE A 8 -41.72 21.15 -16.22
N SER A 9 -42.50 21.28 -17.30
CA SER A 9 -42.15 20.71 -18.60
C SER A 9 -41.05 21.52 -19.33
N VAL A 10 -41.07 22.85 -19.19
CA VAL A 10 -40.09 23.74 -19.83
C VAL A 10 -38.71 23.61 -19.18
N CYS A 11 -38.66 23.40 -17.87
CA CYS A 11 -37.39 23.22 -17.15
C CYS A 11 -36.67 21.91 -17.52
N ALA A 12 -37.42 20.84 -17.80
CA ALA A 12 -36.86 19.54 -18.18
C ALA A 12 -36.24 19.54 -19.60
N LEU A 13 -36.82 20.31 -20.51
CA LEU A 13 -36.30 20.46 -21.89
C LEU A 13 -35.00 21.28 -21.92
N MET A 14 -34.85 22.29 -21.07
CA MET A 14 -33.62 23.10 -20.98
C MET A 14 -32.45 22.37 -20.29
N LEU A 15 -32.74 21.40 -19.41
CA LEU A 15 -31.70 20.59 -18.78
C LEU A 15 -31.06 19.59 -19.76
N SER A 16 -31.82 19.18 -20.78
CA SER A 16 -31.37 18.19 -21.77
C SER A 16 -30.41 18.79 -22.80
N THR A 17 -30.56 20.07 -23.14
CA THR A 17 -29.66 20.77 -24.08
C THR A 17 -28.34 21.16 -23.43
N ALA A 18 -28.31 21.42 -22.11
CA ALA A 18 -27.08 21.72 -21.39
C ALA A 18 -26.12 20.51 -21.30
N LEU A 19 -26.64 19.28 -21.34
CA LEU A 19 -25.83 18.06 -21.26
C LEU A 19 -25.11 17.72 -22.59
N MET A 20 -25.59 18.24 -23.73
CA MET A 20 -24.96 17.99 -25.04
C MET A 20 -23.78 18.94 -25.35
N ALA A 21 -23.55 19.96 -24.52
CA ALA A 21 -22.50 20.97 -24.73
C ALA A 21 -21.36 20.87 -23.71
N ALA A 22 -21.23 19.76 -22.96
CA ALA A 22 -20.05 19.54 -22.13
C ALA A 22 -18.85 19.29 -23.07
N PRO A 23 -17.83 20.18 -23.11
CA PRO A 23 -16.59 19.87 -23.81
C PRO A 23 -16.05 18.60 -23.16
N ARG A 24 -15.74 17.59 -23.97
CA ARG A 24 -15.08 16.37 -23.51
C ARG A 24 -13.91 16.78 -22.63
N ALA A 25 -13.99 16.48 -21.34
CA ALA A 25 -12.87 16.66 -20.44
C ALA A 25 -11.66 15.98 -21.09
N PRO A 26 -10.48 16.63 -21.16
CA PRO A 26 -9.30 15.98 -21.67
C PRO A 26 -9.16 14.66 -20.94
N SER A 27 -9.08 13.57 -21.70
CA SER A 27 -8.86 12.23 -21.16
C SER A 27 -7.75 12.32 -20.14
N ARG A 28 -8.02 11.92 -18.88
CA ARG A 28 -6.96 11.74 -17.88
C ARG A 28 -5.79 11.04 -18.58
N PRO A 29 -4.54 11.48 -18.36
CA PRO A 29 -3.38 10.72 -18.80
C PRO A 29 -3.64 9.26 -18.44
N ALA A 30 -3.48 8.36 -19.42
CA ALA A 30 -3.70 6.95 -19.23
C ALA A 30 -2.99 6.55 -17.93
N GLU A 31 -3.76 6.09 -16.95
CA GLU A 31 -3.21 5.59 -15.71
C GLU A 31 -2.17 4.54 -16.09
N PRO A 32 -0.91 4.67 -15.65
CA PRO A 32 0.12 3.72 -16.05
C PRO A 32 -0.40 2.32 -15.73
N ALA A 33 -0.42 1.46 -16.75
CA ALA A 33 -0.93 0.11 -16.60
C ALA A 33 -0.27 -0.51 -15.37
N ALA A 34 -1.09 -0.92 -14.40
CA ALA A 34 -0.58 -1.55 -13.19
C ALA A 34 0.36 -2.69 -13.63
N PRO A 35 1.58 -2.77 -13.08
CA PRO A 35 2.54 -3.77 -13.50
C PRO A 35 1.89 -5.15 -13.39
N ALA A 36 2.07 -5.97 -14.44
CA ALA A 36 1.49 -7.30 -14.49
C ALA A 36 1.87 -8.09 -13.22
N TYR A 37 0.88 -8.76 -12.62
CA TYR A 37 1.08 -9.58 -11.43
C TYR A 37 2.10 -10.69 -11.73
N ASP A 38 3.22 -10.67 -11.02
CA ASP A 38 4.23 -11.71 -11.06
C ASP A 38 4.14 -12.54 -9.75
N PRO A 39 3.67 -13.81 -9.82
CA PRO A 39 3.49 -14.65 -8.64
C PRO A 39 4.81 -14.99 -7.93
N VAL A 40 5.93 -15.05 -8.66
CA VAL A 40 7.26 -15.29 -8.07
C VAL A 40 7.70 -14.06 -7.28
N ARG A 41 7.45 -12.87 -7.84
CA ARG A 41 7.69 -11.59 -7.16
C ARG A 41 6.85 -11.43 -5.91
N TYR A 42 5.56 -11.71 -5.99
CA TYR A 42 4.67 -11.62 -4.85
C TYR A 42 5.06 -12.59 -3.72
N LYS A 43 5.34 -13.86 -4.06
CA LYS A 43 5.79 -14.87 -3.09
C LYS A 43 7.10 -14.46 -2.40
N SER A 44 8.04 -13.87 -3.13
CA SER A 44 9.28 -13.37 -2.53
C SER A 44 9.06 -12.20 -1.55
N CYS A 45 8.21 -11.22 -1.90
CA CYS A 45 7.92 -10.09 -1.02
C CYS A 45 7.22 -10.52 0.28
N THR A 46 6.31 -11.51 0.21
CA THR A 46 5.65 -12.03 1.41
C THR A 46 6.62 -12.74 2.36
N ILE A 47 7.63 -13.44 1.82
CA ILE A 47 8.65 -14.09 2.65
C ILE A 47 9.52 -13.03 3.33
N TYR A 48 9.99 -12.01 2.60
CA TYR A 48 10.73 -10.89 3.20
C TYR A 48 9.93 -10.17 4.29
N ALA A 49 8.64 -9.92 4.06
CA ALA A 49 7.75 -9.33 5.05
C ALA A 49 7.66 -10.20 6.31
N ALA A 50 7.43 -11.50 6.15
CA ALA A 50 7.31 -12.45 7.26
C ALA A 50 8.61 -12.53 8.07
N THR A 51 9.76 -12.65 7.40
CA THR A 51 11.06 -12.69 8.06
C THR A 51 11.34 -11.40 8.83
N ALA A 52 11.11 -10.23 8.21
CA ALA A 52 11.33 -8.95 8.87
C ALA A 52 10.41 -8.76 10.08
N MET A 53 9.14 -9.15 9.98
CA MET A 53 8.20 -9.10 11.10
C MET A 53 8.56 -10.10 12.21
N SER A 54 8.97 -11.32 11.87
CA SER A 54 9.39 -12.33 12.85
C SER A 54 10.60 -11.83 13.65
N ALA A 55 11.62 -11.35 12.95
CA ALA A 55 12.80 -10.78 13.60
C ALA A 55 12.44 -9.54 14.45
N ALA A 56 11.49 -8.70 14.01
CA ALA A 56 11.01 -7.57 14.79
C ALA A 56 10.27 -8.00 16.07
N VAL A 57 9.57 -9.13 16.04
CA VAL A 57 8.98 -9.74 17.25
C VAL A 57 10.07 -10.23 18.20
N ASP A 58 11.12 -10.89 17.69
CA ASP A 58 12.25 -11.35 18.50
C ASP A 58 13.02 -10.20 19.13
N MET A 59 13.23 -9.10 18.40
CA MET A 59 13.80 -7.86 18.95
C MET A 59 13.00 -7.37 20.16
N ARG A 60 11.66 -7.35 20.07
CA ARG A 60 10.78 -6.90 21.16
C ARG A 60 10.75 -7.88 22.33
N THR A 61 10.84 -9.17 22.05
CA THR A 61 10.71 -10.23 23.06
C THR A 61 12.01 -10.42 23.84
N HIS A 62 13.15 -10.35 23.17
CA HIS A 62 14.46 -10.66 23.74
C HIS A 62 15.38 -9.44 23.90
N GLY A 63 14.97 -8.25 23.44
CA GLY A 63 15.79 -7.04 23.50
C GLY A 63 16.97 -7.06 22.52
N TYR A 64 16.88 -7.88 21.46
CA TYR A 64 17.92 -7.96 20.44
C TYR A 64 17.93 -6.75 19.51
N GLY A 65 19.10 -6.44 18.95
CA GLY A 65 19.18 -5.62 17.74
C GLY A 65 18.74 -6.42 16.50
N ALA A 66 18.27 -5.73 15.47
CA ALA A 66 17.74 -6.34 14.23
C ALA A 66 18.71 -7.34 13.59
N LYS A 67 20.01 -7.00 13.52
CA LYS A 67 21.05 -7.90 13.02
C LYS A 67 21.10 -9.23 13.79
N ARG A 68 21.01 -9.19 15.12
CA ARG A 68 21.04 -10.40 15.95
C ARG A 68 19.76 -11.21 15.78
N ALA A 69 18.60 -10.57 15.81
CA ALA A 69 17.32 -11.24 15.60
C ALA A 69 17.25 -11.98 14.26
N LEU A 70 17.77 -11.38 13.17
CA LEU A 70 17.86 -12.04 11.86
C LEU A 70 18.76 -13.29 11.90
N VAL A 71 19.95 -13.18 12.52
CA VAL A 71 20.92 -14.29 12.61
C VAL A 71 20.37 -15.46 13.44
N GLU A 72 19.76 -15.18 14.59
CA GLU A 72 19.16 -16.22 15.46
C GLU A 72 17.99 -16.92 14.73
N GLY A 73 17.27 -16.20 13.88
CA GLY A 73 16.24 -16.75 13.00
C GLY A 73 16.76 -17.46 11.74
N GLY A 74 18.08 -17.60 11.56
CA GLY A 74 18.69 -18.25 10.40
C GLY A 74 18.70 -17.41 9.11
N ASN A 75 18.42 -16.11 9.21
CA ASN A 75 18.32 -15.21 8.06
C ASN A 75 19.58 -14.35 7.90
N PRO A 76 20.08 -14.15 6.67
CA PRO A 76 21.24 -13.32 6.43
C PRO A 76 20.98 -11.84 6.74
N PRO A 77 21.80 -11.19 7.57
CA PRO A 77 21.62 -9.78 7.91
C PRO A 77 22.31 -8.87 6.89
N SER A 78 21.60 -8.50 5.82
CA SER A 78 22.03 -7.41 4.94
C SER A 78 21.55 -6.05 5.46
N ALA A 79 22.21 -4.95 5.07
CA ALA A 79 21.76 -3.60 5.39
C ALA A 79 20.28 -3.33 5.05
N PRO A 80 19.78 -3.67 3.84
CA PRO A 80 18.36 -3.49 3.51
C PRO A 80 17.43 -4.36 4.37
N MET A 81 17.85 -5.60 4.70
CA MET A 81 17.05 -6.47 5.56
C MET A 81 16.98 -5.96 7.00
N VAL A 82 18.09 -5.46 7.55
CA VAL A 82 18.15 -4.82 8.87
C VAL A 82 17.22 -3.61 8.93
N ALA A 83 17.27 -2.73 7.92
CA ALA A 83 16.40 -1.56 7.85
C ALA A 83 14.92 -1.94 7.76
N LEU A 84 14.57 -2.97 6.97
CA LEU A 84 13.21 -3.50 6.90
C LEU A 84 12.74 -4.07 8.24
N THR A 85 13.60 -4.79 8.96
CA THR A 85 13.29 -5.33 10.28
C THR A 85 13.06 -4.21 11.30
N GLU A 86 13.87 -3.16 11.30
CA GLU A 86 13.66 -1.99 12.17
C GLU A 86 12.34 -1.28 11.83
N PHE A 87 12.04 -1.10 10.55
CA PHE A 87 10.76 -0.53 10.11
C PHE A 87 9.56 -1.43 10.47
N ALA A 88 9.74 -2.76 10.45
CA ALA A 88 8.71 -3.71 10.85
C ALA A 88 8.31 -3.54 12.32
N VAL A 89 9.23 -3.12 13.20
CA VAL A 89 8.90 -2.77 14.60
C VAL A 89 7.89 -1.62 14.64
N SER A 90 8.11 -0.56 13.86
CA SER A 90 7.18 0.57 13.75
C SER A 90 5.82 0.14 13.19
N ALA A 91 5.81 -0.75 12.18
CA ALA A 91 4.57 -1.29 11.63
C ALA A 91 3.78 -2.14 12.64
N ILE A 92 4.46 -2.96 13.44
CA ILE A 92 3.84 -3.75 14.51
C ILE A 92 3.25 -2.85 15.60
N GLN A 93 3.94 -1.77 15.96
CA GLN A 93 3.47 -0.80 16.96
C GLN A 93 2.28 0.03 16.48
N ALA A 94 2.24 0.38 15.19
CA ALA A 94 1.15 1.17 14.62
C ALA A 94 -0.14 0.35 14.44
N ARG A 95 -0.04 -0.97 14.27
CA ARG A 95 -1.19 -1.87 14.06
C ARG A 95 -2.35 -1.71 15.08
N PRO A 96 -2.13 -1.71 16.41
CA PRO A 96 -3.21 -1.56 17.38
C PRO A 96 -3.86 -0.17 17.39
N ALA A 97 -3.18 0.88 16.92
CA ALA A 97 -3.75 2.23 16.88
C ALA A 97 -4.87 2.35 15.83
N GLY A 98 -4.84 1.50 14.80
CA GLY A 98 -5.78 1.57 13.68
C GLY A 98 -5.72 2.91 12.93
N GLY A 99 -6.62 3.09 11.96
CA GLY A 99 -6.74 4.36 11.25
C GLY A 99 -5.68 4.63 10.18
N ARG A 100 -5.62 5.89 9.74
CA ARG A 100 -4.89 6.31 8.53
C ARG A 100 -3.38 6.23 8.68
N GLU A 101 -2.87 6.49 9.88
CA GLU A 101 -1.44 6.45 10.19
C GLU A 101 -0.92 5.01 10.27
N ALA A 102 -1.66 4.11 10.91
CA ALA A 102 -1.35 2.68 10.89
C ALA A 102 -1.33 2.12 9.46
N ALA A 103 -2.29 2.53 8.63
CA ALA A 103 -2.33 2.16 7.22
C ALA A 103 -1.12 2.72 6.46
N SER A 104 -0.73 3.98 6.68
CA SER A 104 0.41 4.57 5.97
C SER A 104 1.74 3.94 6.37
N VAL A 105 1.93 3.59 7.65
CA VAL A 105 3.13 2.86 8.10
C VAL A 105 3.16 1.47 7.45
N LEU A 106 2.04 0.74 7.46
CA LEU A 106 1.97 -0.58 6.82
C LEU A 106 2.22 -0.51 5.30
N SER A 107 1.65 0.49 4.62
CA SER A 107 1.91 0.73 3.19
C SER A 107 3.37 1.07 2.91
N GLY A 108 4.00 1.90 3.76
CA GLY A 108 5.42 2.23 3.66
C GLY A 108 6.32 1.00 3.81
N PHE A 109 6.00 0.11 4.76
CA PHE A 109 6.72 -1.14 4.95
C PHE A 109 6.67 -2.02 3.69
N LEU A 110 5.47 -2.27 3.19
CA LEU A 110 5.26 -3.10 1.99
C LEU A 110 5.91 -2.49 0.74
N ALA A 111 5.85 -1.17 0.59
CA ALA A 111 6.52 -0.46 -0.49
C ALA A 111 8.06 -0.59 -0.39
N GLY A 112 8.61 -0.48 0.81
CA GLY A 112 10.05 -0.66 1.06
C GLY A 112 10.56 -2.04 0.62
N ILE A 113 9.80 -3.11 0.92
CA ILE A 113 10.12 -4.47 0.47
C ILE A 113 10.16 -4.55 -1.06
N CYS A 114 9.14 -3.98 -1.72
CA CYS A 114 9.05 -3.98 -3.17
C CYS A 114 10.18 -3.19 -3.84
N TYR A 115 10.60 -2.09 -3.22
CA TYR A 115 11.68 -1.23 -3.72
C TYR A 115 13.05 -1.90 -3.57
N GLN A 116 13.35 -2.46 -2.40
CA GLN A 116 14.66 -3.05 -2.12
C GLN A 116 14.79 -4.52 -2.54
N ARG A 117 13.77 -5.12 -3.17
CA ARG A 117 13.74 -6.55 -3.53
C ARG A 117 15.03 -7.07 -4.19
N ASN A 118 15.63 -6.29 -5.08
CA ASN A 118 16.84 -6.70 -5.81
C ASN A 118 18.12 -6.62 -4.97
N GLU A 119 18.08 -5.90 -3.85
CA GLU A 119 19.19 -5.72 -2.90
C GLU A 119 19.02 -6.62 -1.66
N LEU A 120 17.88 -7.31 -1.56
CA LEU A 120 17.60 -8.23 -0.47
C LEU A 120 18.34 -9.56 -0.67
N PRO A 121 18.83 -10.16 0.42
CA PRO A 121 19.62 -11.39 0.37
C PRO A 121 18.69 -12.58 0.15
N SER A 122 19.21 -13.67 -0.44
CA SER A 122 18.47 -14.92 -0.52
C SER A 122 18.14 -15.43 0.89
N LEU A 123 16.86 -15.63 1.19
CA LEU A 123 16.41 -16.22 2.44
C LEU A 123 16.47 -17.75 2.35
N GLN A 124 16.65 -18.41 3.50
CA GLN A 124 16.65 -19.87 3.64
C GLN A 124 15.24 -20.45 3.64
#